data_AF-A0A7V8ZTF3-F1
#
_entry.id   AF-A0A7V8ZTF3-F1
#
_cell.length_a   1.000
_cell.length_b   1.000
_cell.length_c   1.000
_cell.angle_alpha   90.00
_cell.angle_beta   90.00
_cell.angle_gamma   90.00
#
_symmetry.space_group_name_H-M   'P 1'
#
loop_
_entity.id
_entity.type
_entity.pdbx_description
1 polymer ?
#
loop_
_entity_poly.entity_id
_entity_poly.type
_entity_poly.pdbx_seq_one_letter_code
_entity_poly.pdbx_strand_id
1 'polypeptide(L)'
;MPEPLAATYLHEALKTRLAQAEACFDLKVQFQTTSMPIEDASEEWSERDSPYCAVARIRIPPQDIDDAERVASCESASFNPWHCLAVHRPLGGMNRARREIYRAMSQFRSGR
;
A
#
# COMPACT_ATOMS: atom_id res chain seq x y z
N MET A 1 5.35 -25.10 0.79
CA MET A 1 4.13 -24.46 1.31
C MET A 1 3.16 -25.59 1.66
N PRO A 2 2.43 -25.56 2.79
CA PRO A 2 1.47 -26.63 3.06
C PRO A 2 0.38 -26.63 1.98
N GLU A 3 0.03 -27.81 1.48
CA GLU A 3 -1.09 -27.99 0.55
C GLU A 3 -2.13 -28.93 1.17
N PRO A 4 -3.42 -28.55 1.23
CA PRO A 4 -4.01 -27.25 0.84
C PRO A 4 -3.81 -26.15 1.90
N LEU A 5 -3.85 -24.88 1.47
CA LEU A 5 -3.82 -23.72 2.37
C LEU A 5 -5.17 -23.51 3.07
N ALA A 6 -5.14 -23.19 4.37
CA ALA A 6 -6.32 -22.72 5.08
C ALA A 6 -6.73 -21.31 4.62
N ALA A 7 -8.02 -20.96 4.76
CA ALA A 7 -8.54 -19.64 4.40
C ALA A 7 -7.85 -18.48 5.16
N THR A 8 -7.37 -18.75 6.37
CA THR A 8 -6.67 -17.78 7.24
C THR A 8 -5.14 -17.83 7.11
N TYR A 9 -4.60 -18.61 6.16
CA TYR A 9 -3.17 -18.87 6.08
C TYR A 9 -2.29 -17.62 6.14
N LEU A 10 -2.60 -16.58 5.37
CA LEU A 10 -1.79 -15.35 5.34
C LEU A 10 -1.88 -14.57 6.66
N HIS A 11 -3.04 -14.60 7.32
CA HIS A 11 -3.22 -13.99 8.62
C HIS A 11 -2.39 -14.71 9.69
N GLU A 12 -2.48 -16.05 9.75
CA GLU A 12 -1.69 -16.86 10.69
C GLU A 12 -0.17 -16.73 10.43
N ALA A 13 0.24 -16.66 9.17
CA ALA A 13 1.63 -16.45 8.79
C ALA A 13 2.13 -15.07 9.26
N LEU A 14 1.33 -14.01 9.05
CA LEU A 14 1.65 -12.66 9.50
C LEU A 14 1.72 -12.58 11.03
N LYS A 15 0.73 -13.15 11.72
CA LYS A 15 0.69 -13.23 13.19
C LYS A 15 1.93 -13.91 13.75
N THR A 16 2.24 -15.10 13.24
CA THR A 16 3.42 -15.86 13.67
C THR A 16 4.70 -15.06 13.44
N ARG A 17 4.82 -14.41 12.28
CA ARG A 17 6.02 -13.65 11.92
C ARG A 17 6.21 -12.40 12.78
N LEU A 18 5.14 -11.65 13.05
CA LEU A 18 5.19 -10.40 13.83
C LEU A 18 5.16 -10.63 15.34
N ALA A 19 4.72 -11.80 15.83
CA ALA A 19 4.91 -12.16 17.23
C ALA A 19 6.40 -12.34 17.59
N GLN A 20 7.25 -12.68 16.61
CA GLN A 20 8.64 -13.08 16.84
C GLN A 20 9.65 -12.02 16.42
N ALA A 21 9.41 -11.29 15.34
CA ALA A 21 10.39 -10.36 14.79
C ALA A 21 9.74 -9.23 13.99
N GLU A 22 10.48 -8.14 13.79
CA GLU A 22 10.05 -7.04 12.93
C GLU A 22 10.02 -7.44 11.45
N ALA A 23 9.16 -6.82 10.66
CA ALA A 23 9.22 -6.85 9.20
C ALA A 23 9.80 -5.53 8.68
N CYS A 24 10.71 -5.63 7.71
CA CYS A 24 11.44 -4.48 7.18
C CYS A 24 11.35 -4.45 5.65
N PHE A 25 11.07 -3.27 5.10
CA PHE A 25 10.97 -3.03 3.66
C PHE A 25 11.80 -1.81 3.29
N ASP A 26 12.54 -1.90 2.19
CA ASP A 26 13.15 -0.71 1.58
C ASP A 26 12.14 -0.08 0.63
N LEU A 27 11.77 1.17 0.89
CA LEU A 27 10.94 1.96 -0.01
C LEU A 27 11.83 2.57 -1.07
N LYS A 28 11.57 2.23 -2.33
CA LYS A 28 12.33 2.71 -3.48
C LYS A 28 11.40 3.39 -4.49
N VAL A 29 11.97 4.30 -5.28
CA VAL A 29 11.27 5.03 -6.35
C VAL A 29 12.07 4.97 -7.64
N GLN A 30 11.38 5.09 -8.77
CA GLN A 30 11.97 5.30 -10.09
C GLN A 30 11.64 6.71 -10.56
N PHE A 31 12.61 7.39 -11.17
CA PHE A 31 12.40 8.69 -11.79
C PHE A 31 12.00 8.50 -13.25
N GLN A 32 10.92 9.14 -13.67
CA GLN A 32 10.43 9.03 -15.05
C GLN A 32 11.46 9.61 -16.03
N THR A 33 11.71 8.90 -17.13
CA THR A 33 12.49 9.38 -18.28
C THR A 33 11.58 9.51 -19.52
N THR A 34 11.96 8.96 -20.68
CA THR A 34 11.24 9.17 -21.96
C THR A 34 10.28 8.04 -22.33
N SER A 35 10.52 6.81 -21.89
CA SER A 35 9.78 5.60 -22.34
C SER A 35 8.98 4.96 -21.20
N MET A 36 8.34 5.78 -20.38
CA MET A 36 7.75 5.39 -19.10
C MET A 36 6.35 6.01 -18.99
N PRO A 37 5.32 5.41 -19.60
CA PRO A 37 4.00 6.01 -19.65
C PRO A 37 3.37 6.05 -18.25
N ILE A 38 2.85 7.22 -17.87
CA ILE A 38 2.07 7.39 -16.63
C ILE A 38 0.61 6.94 -16.83
N GLU A 39 0.13 6.98 -18.07
CA GLU A 39 -1.28 6.72 -18.41
C GLU A 39 -1.58 5.22 -18.61
N ASP A 40 -0.56 4.35 -18.69
CA ASP A 40 -0.71 2.90 -18.78
C ASP A 40 0.00 2.22 -17.59
N ALA A 41 -0.77 1.67 -16.65
CA ALA A 41 -0.22 0.97 -15.48
C ALA A 41 0.07 -0.52 -15.74
N SER A 42 -0.16 -1.02 -16.96
CA SER A 42 0.20 -2.39 -17.35
C SER A 42 1.66 -2.48 -17.84
N GLU A 43 2.30 -1.35 -18.15
CA GLU A 43 3.69 -1.29 -18.56
C GLU A 43 4.64 -1.10 -17.37
N GLU A 44 5.57 -2.03 -17.20
CA GLU A 44 6.65 -1.93 -16.22
C GLU A 44 7.77 -1.01 -16.73
N TRP A 45 8.30 -0.16 -15.85
CA TRP A 45 9.42 0.72 -16.17
C TRP A 45 10.76 -0.03 -16.00
N SER A 46 11.51 -0.13 -17.09
CA SER A 46 12.84 -0.76 -17.12
C SER A 46 13.80 -0.21 -16.07
N GLU A 47 14.32 -1.07 -15.20
CA GLU A 47 15.35 -0.72 -14.21
C GLU A 47 16.68 -0.27 -14.85
N ARG A 48 16.94 -0.66 -16.11
CA ARG A 48 18.12 -0.18 -16.86
C ARG A 48 18.00 1.31 -17.16
N ASP A 49 16.81 1.77 -17.50
CA ASP A 49 16.54 3.15 -17.92
C ASP A 49 16.18 4.05 -16.74
N SER A 50 15.62 3.48 -15.68
CA SER A 50 15.39 4.16 -14.39
C SER A 50 15.64 3.19 -13.23
N PRO A 51 16.87 3.15 -12.68
CA PRO A 51 17.17 2.31 -11.53
C PRO A 51 16.39 2.72 -10.29
N TYR A 52 16.07 1.75 -9.44
CA TYR A 52 15.44 2.02 -8.15
C TYR A 52 16.35 2.85 -7.22
N CYS A 53 15.86 4.02 -6.79
CA CYS A 53 16.47 4.84 -5.77
C CYS A 53 15.81 4.56 -4.41
N ALA A 54 16.57 4.08 -3.42
CA ALA A 54 16.08 3.88 -2.07
C ALA A 54 15.89 5.23 -1.36
N VAL A 55 14.70 5.48 -0.84
CA VAL A 55 14.34 6.76 -0.20
C VAL A 55 13.98 6.62 1.26
N ALA A 56 13.59 5.42 1.71
CA ALA A 56 13.27 5.16 3.11
C ALA A 56 13.35 3.67 3.45
N ARG A 57 13.28 3.37 4.74
CA ARG A 57 13.04 2.02 5.26
C ARG A 57 11.80 2.03 6.14
N ILE A 58 10.86 1.14 5.83
CA ILE A 58 9.64 0.91 6.62
C ILE A 58 9.93 -0.23 7.58
N ARG A 59 9.71 -0.01 8.86
CA ARG A 59 9.85 -1.02 9.92
C ARG A 59 8.50 -1.23 10.58
N ILE A 60 8.05 -2.48 10.59
CA ILE A 60 6.86 -2.92 11.30
C ILE A 60 7.36 -3.73 12.51
N PRO A 61 7.28 -3.17 13.74
CA PRO A 61 7.83 -3.81 14.92
C PRO A 61 7.07 -5.10 15.26
N PRO A 62 7.66 -5.97 16.10
CA PRO A 62 6.94 -7.12 16.63
C PRO A 62 5.68 -6.65 17.36
N GLN A 63 4.56 -7.32 17.10
CA GLN A 63 3.25 -6.95 17.66
C GLN A 63 2.29 -8.13 17.61
N ASP A 64 1.33 -8.13 18.54
CA ASP A 64 0.15 -8.98 18.45
C ASP A 64 -0.90 -8.31 17.56
N ILE A 65 -1.14 -8.90 16.39
CA ILE A 65 -2.08 -8.36 15.41
C ILE A 65 -3.54 -8.69 15.74
N ASP A 66 -3.79 -9.60 16.70
CA ASP A 66 -5.14 -10.05 17.09
C ASP A 66 -5.69 -9.34 18.32
N ASP A 67 -4.87 -8.49 18.94
CA ASP A 67 -5.31 -7.58 20.00
C ASP A 67 -6.54 -6.77 19.56
N ALA A 68 -7.60 -6.84 20.35
CA ALA A 68 -8.93 -6.39 19.95
C ALA A 68 -8.97 -4.89 19.61
N GLU A 69 -8.20 -4.06 20.32
CA GLU A 69 -8.10 -2.63 20.05
C GLU A 69 -7.44 -2.36 18.69
N ARG A 70 -6.38 -3.10 18.38
CA ARG A 70 -5.67 -3.00 17.10
C ARG A 70 -6.51 -3.48 15.93
N VAL A 71 -7.24 -4.58 16.09
CA VAL A 71 -8.20 -5.06 15.09
C VAL A 71 -9.27 -3.98 14.84
N ALA A 72 -9.87 -3.44 15.90
CA ALA A 72 -10.86 -2.37 15.77
C ALA A 72 -10.29 -1.13 15.06
N SER A 73 -9.06 -0.73 15.39
CA SER A 73 -8.37 0.37 14.71
C SER A 73 -8.12 0.05 13.23
N CYS A 74 -7.70 -1.17 12.90
CA CYS A 74 -7.44 -1.61 11.53
C CYS A 74 -8.71 -1.56 10.68
N GLU A 75 -9.82 -2.08 11.19
CA GLU A 75 -11.12 -2.08 10.51
C GLU A 75 -11.66 -0.65 10.29
N SER A 76 -11.33 0.28 11.19
CA SER A 76 -11.70 1.69 11.08
C SER A 76 -10.79 2.50 10.15
N ALA A 77 -9.62 1.98 9.79
CA ALA A 77 -8.63 2.70 9.01
C ALA A 77 -9.15 2.98 7.58
N SER A 78 -8.78 4.16 7.05
CA SER A 78 -9.12 4.54 5.69
C SER A 78 -7.89 5.10 4.98
N PHE A 79 -7.72 4.68 3.72
CA PHE A 79 -6.60 5.08 2.88
C PHE A 79 -7.13 5.81 1.64
N ASN A 80 -6.62 7.01 1.37
CA ASN A 80 -6.96 7.81 0.20
C ASN A 80 -5.66 8.31 -0.46
N PRO A 81 -5.39 7.96 -1.73
CA PRO A 81 -4.18 8.40 -2.43
C PRO A 81 -4.08 9.92 -2.63
N TRP A 82 -5.20 10.65 -2.51
CA TRP A 82 -5.23 12.11 -2.58
C TRP A 82 -5.05 12.80 -1.22
N HIS A 83 -4.95 12.03 -0.14
CA HIS A 83 -4.51 12.54 1.16
C HIS A 83 -2.97 12.61 1.18
N CYS A 84 -2.43 13.53 0.39
CA CYS A 84 -1.00 13.68 0.17
C CYS A 84 -0.56 15.15 0.23
N LEU A 85 0.75 15.38 0.29
CA LEU A 85 1.31 16.71 0.08
C LEU A 85 1.04 17.19 -1.36
N ALA A 86 0.91 18.50 -1.54
CA ALA A 86 0.68 19.09 -2.87
C ALA A 86 1.78 18.71 -3.88
N VAL A 87 3.04 18.61 -3.44
CA VAL A 87 4.19 18.18 -4.26
C VAL A 87 4.16 16.69 -4.64
N HIS A 88 3.39 15.86 -3.93
CA HIS A 88 3.21 14.43 -4.20
C HIS A 88 1.86 14.13 -4.88
N ARG A 89 1.28 15.14 -5.54
CA ARG A 89 0.00 15.01 -6.22
C ARG A 89 -0.01 13.80 -7.17
N PRO A 90 -1.00 12.89 -7.07
CA PRO A 90 -1.11 11.76 -7.99
C PRO A 90 -1.25 12.19 -9.46
N LEU A 91 -0.50 11.53 -10.34
CA LEU A 91 -0.47 11.78 -11.79
C LEU A 91 -1.21 10.68 -12.56
N GLY A 92 -1.60 10.96 -13.80
CA GLY A 92 -2.35 10.02 -14.65
C GLY A 92 -3.87 10.10 -14.49
N GLY A 93 -4.59 9.71 -15.54
CA GLY A 93 -6.04 9.71 -15.64
C GLY A 93 -6.69 8.81 -14.58
N MET A 94 -6.15 7.61 -14.37
CA MET A 94 -6.64 6.69 -13.35
C MET A 94 -6.56 7.29 -11.95
N ASN A 95 -5.44 7.91 -11.57
CA ASN A 95 -5.33 8.54 -10.26
C ASN A 95 -6.24 9.76 -10.14
N ARG A 96 -6.40 10.58 -11.19
CA ARG A 96 -7.37 11.70 -11.20
C ARG A 96 -8.80 11.20 -10.96
N ALA A 97 -9.20 10.09 -11.61
CA ALA A 97 -10.49 9.47 -11.39
C ALA A 97 -10.67 8.99 -9.94
N ARG A 98 -9.61 8.41 -9.32
CA ARG A 98 -9.64 8.00 -7.91
C ARG A 98 -9.97 9.17 -6.96
N ARG A 99 -9.68 10.43 -7.32
CA ARG A 99 -10.04 11.56 -6.47
C ARG A 99 -11.54 11.65 -6.23
N GLU A 100 -12.31 11.58 -7.33
CA GLU A 100 -13.76 11.72 -7.28
C GLU A 100 -14.42 10.46 -6.71
N ILE A 101 -13.91 9.26 -7.08
CA ILE A 101 -14.41 7.98 -6.57
C ILE A 101 -14.25 7.89 -5.05
N TYR A 102 -13.06 8.16 -4.51
CA TYR A 102 -12.84 8.05 -3.07
C TYR A 102 -13.63 9.10 -2.28
N ARG A 103 -13.85 10.30 -2.86
CA ARG A 103 -14.72 11.32 -2.27
C ARG A 103 -16.17 10.82 -2.17
N ALA A 104 -16.71 10.24 -3.24
CA ALA A 104 -18.06 9.68 -3.24
C ALA A 104 -18.21 8.48 -2.28
N MET A 105 -17.23 7.56 -2.27
CA MET A 105 -17.25 6.38 -1.38
C MET A 105 -17.13 6.76 0.09
N SER A 106 -16.32 7.78 0.42
CA SER A 106 -16.22 8.29 1.79
C SER A 106 -17.54 8.89 2.27
N GLN A 107 -18.24 9.66 1.42
CA GLN A 107 -19.57 10.19 1.73
C GLN A 107 -20.59 9.08 1.95
N PHE A 108 -20.58 8.04 1.10
CA PHE A 108 -21.47 6.89 1.26
C PHE A 108 -21.22 6.10 2.55
N ARG A 109 -19.95 5.84 2.91
CA ARG A 109 -19.60 5.10 4.15
C ARG A 109 -19.84 5.92 5.43
N SER A 110 -19.70 7.24 5.36
CA SER A 110 -19.89 8.13 6.53
C SER A 110 -21.36 8.52 6.74
N GLY A 111 -22.21 8.36 5.71
CA GLY A 111 -23.65 8.61 5.76
C GLY A 111 -24.46 7.45 6.34
N ARG A 112 -24.04 6.97 7.53
CA ARG A 112 -24.95 6.27 8.45
C ARG A 112 -25.75 7.30 9.24
#